data_AF-A0AA40SWI5-F1
#
_entry.id   AF-A0AA40SWI5-F1
#
_cell.length_a   1.000
_cell.length_b   1.000
_cell.length_c   1.000
_cell.angle_alpha   90.00
_cell.angle_beta   90.00
_cell.angle_gamma   90.00
#
_symmetry.space_group_name_H-M   'P 1'
#
loop_
_entity.id
_entity.type
_entity.pdbx_description
1 polymer ?
#
loop_
_entity_poly.entity_id
_entity_poly.type
_entity_poly.pdbx_seq_one_letter_code
_entity_poly.pdbx_strand_id
1 'polypeptide(L)' 'MRLKRWESPRKEGRNDKGRGGSARKRQLKKQRQMLRQKLKEGNKPENDIKNTKRGKINLSSPSFLALFL' A
#
# COMPACT_ATOMS: atom_id res chain seq x y z
N MET A 1 28.52 -27.48 -4.72
CA MET A 1 27.24 -27.98 -4.16
C MET A 1 26.09 -27.49 -5.02
N ARG A 2 25.19 -28.37 -5.48
CA ARG A 2 23.97 -27.97 -6.20
C ARG A 2 22.85 -27.75 -5.17
N LEU A 3 22.25 -26.56 -5.16
CA LEU A 3 21.12 -26.23 -4.27
C LEU A 3 19.92 -27.13 -4.59
N LYS A 4 19.18 -27.58 -3.57
CA LYS A 4 17.94 -28.33 -3.78
C LYS A 4 16.90 -27.47 -4.50
N ARG A 5 15.98 -28.12 -5.20
CA ARG A 5 14.96 -27.45 -6.03
C ARG A 5 14.09 -26.44 -5.26
N TRP A 6 13.93 -26.64 -3.95
CA TRP A 6 13.20 -25.75 -3.05
C TRP A 6 14.10 -24.72 -2.33
N GLU A 7 15.42 -24.92 -2.34
CA GLU A 7 16.44 -24.01 -1.78
C GLU A 7 16.92 -22.98 -2.81
N SER A 8 16.66 -23.22 -4.11
CA SER A 8 16.99 -22.24 -5.15
C SER A 8 16.28 -20.91 -4.86
N PRO A 9 17.01 -19.76 -4.80
CA PRO A 9 16.41 -18.46 -4.59
C PRO A 9 15.24 -18.26 -5.55
N ARG A 10 14.02 -18.25 -5.00
CA ARG A 10 12.81 -18.13 -5.79
C ARG A 10 12.86 -16.76 -6.46
N LYS A 11 12.92 -16.72 -7.80
CA LYS A 11 12.99 -15.47 -8.57
C LYS A 11 11.90 -14.49 -8.13
N GLU A 12 12.29 -13.23 -7.93
CA GLU A 12 11.38 -12.13 -7.67
C GLU A 12 10.37 -12.00 -8.84
N GLY A 13 9.14 -11.59 -8.54
CA GLY A 13 8.10 -11.33 -9.54
C GLY A 13 7.21 -12.51 -9.97
N ARG A 14 7.40 -13.73 -9.42
CA ARG A 14 6.50 -14.89 -9.68
C ARG A 14 5.02 -14.61 -9.35
N ASN A 15 4.77 -13.70 -8.40
CA ASN A 15 3.44 -13.42 -7.86
C ASN A 15 2.78 -12.18 -8.48
N ASP A 16 3.43 -11.51 -9.43
CA ASP A 16 2.96 -10.22 -9.98
C ASP A 16 1.72 -10.35 -10.88
N LYS A 17 1.49 -11.56 -11.40
CA LYS A 17 0.32 -11.93 -12.22
C LYS A 17 -0.78 -12.64 -11.41
N GLY A 18 -0.53 -12.94 -10.13
CA GLY A 18 -1.49 -13.61 -9.24
C GLY A 18 -2.36 -12.62 -8.45
N ARG A 19 -3.33 -13.17 -7.69
CA ARG A 19 -4.25 -12.38 -6.85
C ARG A 19 -3.49 -11.44 -5.91
N GLY A 20 -2.42 -11.93 -5.26
CA GLY A 20 -1.56 -11.13 -4.38
C GLY A 20 -0.85 -9.97 -5.08
N GLY A 21 -0.29 -10.19 -6.28
CA GLY A 21 0.34 -9.13 -7.07
C GLY A 21 -0.65 -8.08 -7.55
N SER A 22 -1.85 -8.51 -7.97
CA SER A 22 -2.91 -7.58 -8.40
C SER A 22 -3.41 -6.69 -7.24
N ALA A 23 -3.58 -7.26 -6.04
CA ALA A 23 -3.97 -6.53 -4.85
C ALA A 23 -2.89 -5.50 -4.44
N ARG A 24 -1.61 -5.91 -4.46
CA ARG A 24 -0.48 -5.01 -4.18
C ARG A 24 -0.41 -3.85 -5.17
N LYS A 25 -0.58 -4.12 -6.47
CA LYS A 25 -0.64 -3.08 -7.52
C LYS A 25 -1.78 -2.08 -7.27
N ARG A 26 -2.97 -2.56 -6.86
CA ARG A 26 -4.11 -1.69 -6.51
C ARG A 26 -3.80 -0.80 -5.29
N GLN A 27 -3.17 -1.35 -4.25
CA GLN A 27 -2.77 -0.58 -3.06
C GLN A 27 -1.78 0.54 -3.43
N LEU A 28 -0.76 0.22 -4.23
CA LEU A 28 0.22 1.21 -4.71
C LEU A 28 -0.42 2.29 -5.57
N LYS A 29 -1.36 1.94 -6.45
CA LYS A 29 -2.12 2.91 -7.25
C LYS A 29 -2.92 3.86 -6.36
N LYS A 30 -3.59 3.34 -5.32
CA LYS A 30 -4.35 4.14 -4.36
C LYS A 30 -3.44 5.11 -3.59
N GLN A 31 -2.30 4.65 -3.09
CA GLN A 31 -1.33 5.51 -2.40
C GLN A 31 -0.84 6.66 -3.30
N ARG A 32 -0.48 6.36 -4.55
CA ARG A 32 -0.05 7.38 -5.53
C ARG A 32 -1.16 8.39 -5.84
N GLN A 33 -2.40 7.93 -5.97
CA GLN A 33 -3.54 8.82 -6.21
C GLN A 33 -3.79 9.78 -5.03
N MET A 34 -3.74 9.25 -3.80
CA MET A 34 -3.85 10.07 -2.59
C MET A 34 -2.74 11.12 -2.52
N LEU A 35 -1.49 10.74 -2.85
CA LEU A 35 -0.37 11.68 -2.88
C LEU A 35 -0.61 12.80 -3.91
N ARG A 36 -1.06 12.45 -5.12
CA ARG A 36 -1.40 13.45 -6.15
C ARG A 36 -2.49 14.41 -5.71
N GLN A 37 -3.52 13.92 -5.03
CA GLN A 37 -4.59 14.75 -4.48
C GLN A 37 -4.04 15.72 -3.44
N LYS A 38 -3.27 15.24 -2.45
CA LYS A 38 -2.64 16.09 -1.43
C LYS A 38 -1.75 17.18 -2.01
N LEU A 39 -0.90 16.83 -2.99
CA LEU A 39 -0.03 17.81 -3.66
C LEU A 39 -0.81 18.84 -4.48
N LYS A 40 -1.97 18.45 -5.02
CA LYS A 40 -2.86 19.37 -5.75
C LYS A 40 -3.68 20.26 -4.80
N GLU A 41 -4.11 19.71 -3.67
CA GLU A 41 -4.96 20.36 -2.66
C GLU A 41 -4.18 21.34 -1.77
N GLY A 42 -2.86 21.17 -1.61
CA GLY A 42 -2.02 22.15 -0.90
C GLY A 42 -2.03 23.57 -1.50
N ASN A 43 -2.67 23.77 -2.66
CA ASN A 43 -2.89 25.07 -3.31
C ASN A 43 -4.37 25.50 -3.36
N LYS A 44 -5.30 24.80 -2.69
CA LYS A 44 -6.74 25.11 -2.72
C LYS A 44 -7.29 25.35 -1.31
N PRO A 45 -8.09 26.41 -1.09
CA PRO A 45 -8.75 26.61 0.19
C PRO A 45 -9.74 25.47 0.49
N GLU A 46 -9.69 25.00 1.72
CA GLU A 46 -10.26 23.78 2.28
C GLU A 46 -11.81 23.81 2.37
N ASN A 47 -12.52 23.69 1.24
CA ASN A 47 -14.00 23.75 1.27
C ASN A 47 -14.75 22.46 0.88
N ASP A 48 -14.09 21.42 0.34
CA ASP A 48 -14.82 20.30 -0.30
C ASP A 48 -14.43 18.87 0.13
N ILE A 49 -13.95 18.62 1.35
CA ILE A 49 -13.82 17.25 1.87
C ILE A 49 -15.10 16.82 2.59
N LYS A 50 -16.23 16.85 1.89
CA LYS A 50 -17.45 16.14 2.30
C LYS A 50 -17.57 14.90 1.42
N ASN A 51 -17.22 13.73 1.99
CA ASN A 51 -17.80 12.40 1.74
C ASN A 51 -16.86 11.26 2.18
N THR A 52 -16.29 11.33 3.39
CA THR A 52 -15.84 10.10 4.06
C THR A 52 -17.07 9.46 4.71
N LYS A 53 -17.74 8.57 3.97
CA LYS A 53 -18.75 7.69 4.57
C LYS A 53 -18.09 6.91 5.70
N ARG A 54 -18.53 7.27 6.91
CA ARG A 54 -18.45 6.58 8.20
C ARG A 54 -18.00 5.12 8.10
N GLY A 55 -16.77 4.91 8.52
CA GLY A 55 -16.29 3.71 9.18
C GLY A 55 -15.13 4.16 10.04
N LYS A 56 -15.36 4.42 11.32
CA LYS A 56 -14.31 4.69 12.31
C LYS A 56 -13.43 3.44 12.37
N ILE A 57 -12.43 3.34 11.50
CA ILE A 57 -11.27 2.52 11.79
C ILE A 57 -10.40 3.40 12.65
N ASN A 58 -10.25 3.03 13.92
CA ASN A 58 -9.21 3.57 14.77
C ASN A 58 -7.94 3.53 13.94
N LEU A 59 -7.33 4.68 13.67
CA LEU A 59 -6.05 4.75 12.97
C LEU A 59 -5.00 4.28 13.97
N SER A 60 -5.08 2.99 14.36
CA SER A 60 -4.00 2.31 15.03
C SER A 60 -2.83 2.43 14.08
N SER A 61 -1.82 3.18 14.51
CA SER A 61 -0.52 3.27 13.88
C SER A 61 -0.17 1.90 13.26
N PRO A 62 0.35 1.83 12.02
CA PRO A 62 0.70 0.56 11.41
C PRO A 62 1.59 -0.20 12.40
N SER A 63 1.08 -1.33 12.89
CA SER A 63 1.67 -2.13 13.97
C SER A 63 3.11 -2.58 13.70
N PHE A 64 3.60 -2.41 12.48
CA PHE A 64 5.01 -2.58 12.10
C PHE A 64 5.98 -1.59 12.76
N LEU A 65 5.53 -0.41 13.20
CA LEU A 65 6.38 0.54 13.92
C LEU A 65 6.58 0.18 15.40
N ALA A 66 5.78 -0.74 15.94
CA ALA A 66 5.82 -1.13 17.35
C ALA A 66 6.93 -2.14 17.70
N LEU A 67 7.63 -2.70 16.70
CA LEU A 67 8.72 -3.67 16.92
C LEU A 67 10.10 -3.03 17.12
N PHE A 68 10.19 -1.70 17.01
CA PHE A 68 11.45 -0.94 17.12
C PHE A 68 11.43 0.06 18.29
N LEU A 69 10.50 -0.10 19.23
CA LEU A 69 10.38 0.68 20.47
C LEU A 69 10.66 -0.21 21.67
#